data_AF-A0A9P4X2Y6-F1
#
_entry.id   AF-A0A9P4X2Y6-F1
#
_cell.length_a   1.000
_cell.length_b   1.000
_cell.length_c   1.000
_cell.angle_alpha   90.00
_cell.angle_beta   90.00
_cell.angle_gamma   90.00
#
_symmetry.space_group_name_H-M   'P 1'
#
loop_
_entity.id
_entity.type
_entity.pdbx_description
1 polymer ?
#
loop_
_entity_poly.entity_id
_entity_poly.type
_entity_poly.pdbx_seq_one_letter_code
_entity_poly.pdbx_strand_id
1 'polypeptide(L)'
;MNIHHILTLANSVPQYPQEDAKQRASSLEIRRGGNCPNSLEVLQQLVGPQDALCMHLVSPLPSKSSLATQHIKESFGESSPVDFEHCLYRETHTQAASSYIFRSKQTGSRTIINYNDLPEMTVDEFEAVVRRFNPSDETWWHFEVSPVQLKGENTHSLLPCEAAPANGRVKRETPQHLILRHPFNNPCLTILAQGRIPNTTLECVRKLRDKLPNAQISVEVEKPGRDGLRELAAEANVVFYSRSWAESCGHGSAESCLVDEQRRREA
;
A
#
# COMPACT_ATOMS: atom_id res chain seq x y z
N MET A 1 3.11 6.95 1.92
CA MET A 1 3.60 6.89 0.54
C MET A 1 2.40 6.58 -0.31
N ASN A 2 2.04 7.46 -1.26
CA ASN A 2 0.73 7.38 -1.89
C ASN A 2 0.57 6.17 -2.81
N ILE A 3 -0.68 5.75 -2.94
CA ILE A 3 -1.13 4.59 -3.68
C ILE A 3 -1.16 4.91 -5.19
N HIS A 4 -0.20 4.36 -5.94
CA HIS A 4 -0.07 4.56 -7.41
C HIS A 4 0.29 3.27 -8.09
N HIS A 5 -0.17 3.04 -9.32
CA HIS A 5 0.20 1.82 -10.02
C HIS A 5 1.47 1.99 -10.85
N ILE A 6 1.72 3.21 -11.34
CA ILE A 6 2.91 3.55 -12.11
C ILE A 6 3.67 4.66 -11.39
N LEU A 7 4.97 4.49 -11.26
CA LEU A 7 5.89 5.43 -10.68
C LEU A 7 6.89 5.86 -11.74
N THR A 8 6.81 7.13 -12.12
CA THR A 8 7.82 7.78 -12.97
C THR A 8 8.81 8.49 -12.06
N LEU A 9 10.00 7.92 -11.95
CA LEU A 9 11.13 8.51 -11.25
C LEU A 9 12.00 9.29 -12.23
N ALA A 10 11.92 10.62 -12.20
CA ALA A 10 12.96 11.47 -12.79
C ALA A 10 14.14 11.48 -11.82
N ASN A 11 14.95 10.42 -11.88
CA ASN A 11 15.80 9.98 -10.78
C ASN A 11 17.06 10.82 -10.57
N SER A 12 17.19 11.97 -11.23
CA SER A 12 18.08 13.02 -10.75
C SER A 12 17.96 14.33 -11.51
N VAL A 13 17.44 15.35 -10.84
CA VAL A 13 17.66 16.74 -11.22
C VAL A 13 18.87 17.27 -10.44
N PRO A 14 19.76 18.09 -11.05
CA PRO A 14 20.95 18.61 -10.35
C PRO A 14 20.60 19.34 -9.06
N GLN A 15 19.53 20.12 -9.10
CA GLN A 15 18.95 20.86 -7.99
C GLN A 15 17.43 20.86 -8.15
N TYR A 16 16.70 21.32 -7.12
CA TYR A 16 15.25 21.44 -7.23
C TYR A 16 14.88 22.46 -8.33
N PRO A 17 13.93 22.15 -9.21
CA PRO A 17 13.49 23.10 -10.22
C PRO A 17 12.81 24.29 -9.55
N GLN A 18 13.24 25.50 -9.91
CA GLN A 18 12.48 26.71 -9.57
C GLN A 18 11.22 26.77 -10.44
N GLU A 19 10.22 27.54 -10.00
CA GLU A 19 9.04 27.82 -10.81
C GLU A 19 9.45 28.41 -12.16
N ASP A 20 8.80 27.94 -13.24
CA ASP A 20 9.10 28.29 -14.64
C ASP A 20 10.52 27.92 -15.14
N ALA A 21 11.33 27.23 -14.33
CA ALA A 21 12.67 26.80 -14.74
C ALA A 21 12.64 25.58 -15.66
N LYS A 22 13.49 25.59 -16.69
CA LYS A 22 13.74 24.44 -17.55
C LYS A 22 14.99 23.71 -17.10
N GLN A 23 14.86 22.43 -16.78
CA GLN A 23 15.98 21.60 -16.34
C GLN A 23 15.90 20.22 -17.01
N ARG A 24 17.06 19.64 -17.31
CA ARG A 24 17.19 18.29 -17.85
C ARG A 24 17.45 17.32 -16.70
N ALA A 25 16.63 16.28 -16.57
CA ALA A 25 16.92 15.16 -15.67
C ALA A 25 18.12 14.35 -16.20
N SER A 26 19.00 13.89 -15.31
CA SER A 26 20.14 13.04 -15.69
C SER A 26 19.79 11.56 -15.85
N SER A 27 18.64 11.13 -15.33
CA SER A 27 18.10 9.79 -15.59
C SER A 27 16.57 9.80 -15.47
N LEU A 28 15.95 8.85 -16.15
CA LEU A 28 14.53 8.56 -16.07
C LEU A 28 14.37 7.07 -15.83
N GLU A 29 13.57 6.71 -14.84
CA GLU A 29 13.20 5.34 -14.52
C GLU A 29 11.69 5.28 -14.37
N ILE A 30 11.06 4.32 -15.04
CA ILE A 30 9.64 4.05 -14.89
C ILE A 30 9.53 2.68 -14.27
N ARG A 31 8.82 2.58 -13.16
CA ARG A 31 8.60 1.33 -12.44
C ARG A 31 7.19 1.28 -11.90
N ARG A 32 6.78 0.11 -11.41
CA ARG A 32 5.56 -0.04 -10.63
C ARG A 32 5.65 0.73 -9.32
N GLY A 33 4.53 1.35 -8.96
CA GLY A 33 4.36 2.05 -7.68
C GLY A 33 3.38 1.34 -6.75
N GLY A 34 3.06 2.02 -5.65
CA GLY A 34 1.94 1.68 -4.80
C GLY A 34 2.31 0.67 -3.73
N ASN A 35 1.83 0.88 -2.51
CA ASN A 35 2.18 0.05 -1.38
C ASN A 35 1.70 -1.40 -1.63
N CYS A 36 0.45 -1.65 -2.06
CA CYS A 36 -0.08 -3.00 -2.28
C CYS A 36 0.72 -3.79 -3.32
N PRO A 37 0.96 -3.24 -4.54
CA PRO A 37 1.85 -3.91 -5.48
C PRO A 37 3.27 -4.10 -4.92
N ASN A 38 3.87 -3.12 -4.25
CA ASN A 38 5.20 -3.31 -3.66
C ASN A 38 5.21 -4.41 -2.57
N SER A 39 4.14 -4.54 -1.78
CA SER A 39 3.96 -5.61 -0.81
C SER A 39 3.88 -6.97 -1.50
N LEU A 40 3.15 -7.08 -2.61
CA LEU A 40 3.15 -8.29 -3.47
C LEU A 40 4.54 -8.60 -4.04
N GLU A 41 5.32 -7.58 -4.42
CA GLU A 41 6.69 -7.78 -4.90
C GLU A 41 7.57 -8.44 -3.84
N VAL A 42 7.53 -7.92 -2.61
CA VAL A 42 8.29 -8.48 -1.50
C VAL A 42 7.78 -9.88 -1.13
N LEU A 43 6.46 -10.09 -1.13
CA LEU A 43 5.88 -11.42 -0.84
C LEU A 43 6.35 -12.47 -1.84
N GLN A 44 6.36 -12.17 -3.15
CA GLN A 44 6.88 -13.07 -4.19
C GLN A 44 8.35 -13.48 -3.97
N GLN A 45 9.16 -12.65 -3.31
CA GLN A 45 10.56 -12.95 -3.02
C GLN A 45 10.72 -13.84 -1.77
N LEU A 46 9.71 -13.87 -0.90
CA LEU A 46 9.73 -14.60 0.37
C LEU A 46 9.04 -15.96 0.29
N VAL A 47 8.15 -16.14 -0.66
CA VAL A 47 7.33 -17.35 -0.82
C VAL A 47 7.80 -18.16 -2.02
N GLY A 48 7.95 -19.47 -1.83
CA GLY A 48 8.32 -20.42 -2.86
C GLY A 48 7.10 -21.18 -3.41
N PRO A 49 7.29 -21.98 -4.48
CA PRO A 49 6.22 -22.82 -5.04
C PRO A 49 5.59 -23.79 -4.03
N GLN A 50 6.34 -24.17 -2.99
CA GLN A 50 5.90 -25.10 -1.94
C GLN A 50 4.89 -24.49 -0.98
N ASP A 51 4.83 -23.16 -0.89
CA ASP A 51 3.90 -22.46 -0.01
C ASP A 51 2.48 -22.42 -0.58
N ALA A 52 2.30 -22.77 -1.87
CA ALA A 52 1.03 -22.82 -2.60
C ALA A 52 0.14 -21.56 -2.45
N LEU A 53 0.75 -20.41 -2.16
CA LEU A 53 0.04 -19.16 -1.98
C LEU A 53 -0.38 -18.57 -3.33
N CYS A 54 -1.69 -18.41 -3.52
CA CYS A 54 -2.22 -17.61 -4.62
C CYS A 54 -2.33 -16.14 -4.16
N MET A 55 -1.78 -15.24 -4.97
CA MET A 55 -1.67 -13.81 -4.67
C MET A 55 -2.60 -13.03 -5.57
N HIS A 56 -3.56 -12.30 -5.02
CA HIS A 56 -4.46 -11.47 -5.82
C HIS A 56 -4.25 -9.99 -5.55
N LEU A 57 -4.24 -9.19 -6.62
CA LEU A 57 -4.37 -7.74 -6.53
C LEU A 57 -5.84 -7.35 -6.76
N VAL A 58 -6.43 -6.63 -5.81
CA VAL A 58 -7.75 -6.01 -5.94
C VAL A 58 -7.57 -4.50 -5.92
N SER A 59 -7.62 -3.88 -7.10
CA SER A 59 -7.43 -2.45 -7.26
C SER A 59 -8.12 -1.90 -8.50
N PRO A 60 -8.55 -0.62 -8.50
CA PRO A 60 -8.89 0.09 -9.72
C PRO A 60 -7.71 0.12 -10.69
N LEU A 61 -7.92 -0.38 -11.90
CA LEU A 61 -6.97 -0.33 -13.01
C LEU A 61 -7.66 0.31 -14.23
N PRO A 62 -6.90 0.86 -15.20
CA PRO A 62 -7.47 1.27 -16.48
C PRO A 62 -8.01 0.05 -17.25
N SER A 63 -8.54 0.26 -18.45
CA SER A 63 -9.07 -0.83 -19.29
C SER A 63 -8.09 -2.00 -19.43
N LYS A 64 -8.63 -3.21 -19.57
CA LYS A 64 -7.82 -4.45 -19.68
C LYS A 64 -6.83 -4.40 -20.84
N SER A 65 -7.21 -3.72 -21.92
CA SER A 65 -6.45 -3.57 -23.15
C SER A 65 -5.50 -2.37 -23.16
N SER A 66 -5.49 -1.55 -22.11
CA SER A 66 -4.60 -0.39 -22.06
C SER A 66 -3.14 -0.79 -21.87
N LEU A 67 -2.23 -0.02 -22.49
CA LEU A 67 -0.79 -0.17 -22.29
C LEU A 67 -0.39 0.00 -20.82
N ALA A 68 -1.09 0.87 -20.07
CA ALA A 68 -0.82 1.06 -18.66
C ALA A 68 -1.10 -0.21 -17.85
N THR A 69 -2.22 -0.89 -18.08
CA THR A 69 -2.54 -2.18 -17.48
C THR A 69 -1.53 -3.26 -17.87
N GLN A 70 -1.16 -3.31 -19.16
CA GLN A 70 -0.15 -4.25 -19.64
C GLN A 70 1.20 -4.04 -18.94
N HIS A 71 1.71 -2.80 -18.90
CA HIS A 71 2.95 -2.47 -18.21
C HIS A 71 2.90 -2.83 -16.71
N ILE A 72 1.77 -2.59 -16.04
CA ILE A 72 1.61 -2.97 -14.63
C ILE A 72 1.76 -4.48 -14.48
N LYS A 73 1.07 -5.28 -15.30
CA LYS A 73 1.16 -6.75 -15.26
C LYS A 73 2.58 -7.25 -15.54
N GLU A 74 3.19 -6.78 -16.62
CA GLU A 74 4.55 -7.16 -17.03
C GLU A 74 5.59 -6.80 -15.97
N SER A 75 5.38 -5.72 -15.21
CA SER A 75 6.31 -5.28 -14.16
C SER A 75 6.40 -6.21 -12.93
N PHE A 76 5.53 -7.22 -12.82
CA PHE A 76 5.67 -8.30 -11.83
C PHE A 76 6.51 -9.48 -12.35
N GLY A 77 6.83 -9.50 -13.65
CA GLY A 77 7.57 -10.58 -14.32
C GLY A 77 6.67 -11.66 -14.91
N GLU A 78 7.15 -12.34 -15.95
CA GLU A 78 6.37 -13.33 -16.72
C GLU A 78 5.93 -14.55 -15.91
N SER A 79 6.67 -14.90 -14.86
CA SER A 79 6.37 -16.03 -13.97
C SER A 79 5.75 -15.58 -12.64
N SER A 80 5.22 -14.36 -12.57
CA SER A 80 4.60 -13.85 -11.35
C SER A 80 3.39 -14.71 -10.96
N PRO A 81 3.28 -15.15 -9.69
CA PRO A 81 2.08 -15.78 -9.16
C PRO A 81 0.95 -14.79 -8.85
N VAL A 82 1.11 -13.50 -9.19
CA VAL A 82 0.10 -12.47 -8.92
C VAL A 82 -1.00 -12.51 -9.96
N ASP A 83 -2.21 -12.77 -9.50
CA ASP A 83 -3.44 -12.75 -10.27
C ASP A 83 -4.12 -11.38 -10.21
N PHE A 84 -4.56 -10.91 -11.37
CA PHE A 84 -5.23 -9.64 -11.61
C PHE A 84 -6.70 -9.82 -12.02
N GLU A 85 -7.25 -11.03 -11.96
CA GLU A 85 -8.64 -11.33 -12.31
C GLU A 85 -9.63 -10.44 -11.53
N HIS A 86 -9.33 -10.18 -10.26
CA HIS A 86 -10.17 -9.41 -9.34
C HIS A 86 -9.88 -7.91 -9.33
N CYS A 87 -9.02 -7.40 -10.22
CA CYS A 87 -8.86 -5.96 -10.41
C CYS A 87 -10.14 -5.34 -11.01
N LEU A 88 -10.37 -4.07 -10.66
CA LEU A 88 -11.55 -3.31 -11.09
C LEU A 88 -11.18 -2.48 -12.32
N TYR A 89 -11.44 -3.03 -13.50
CA TYR A 89 -11.05 -2.40 -14.77
C TYR A 89 -12.02 -1.28 -15.16
N ARG A 90 -11.47 -0.07 -15.32
CA ARG A 90 -12.17 1.13 -15.76
C ARG A 90 -12.08 1.22 -17.27
N GLU A 91 -12.99 0.55 -17.98
CA GLU A 91 -12.90 0.34 -19.43
C GLU A 91 -12.83 1.62 -20.28
N THR A 92 -13.32 2.75 -19.76
CA THR A 92 -13.24 4.06 -20.41
C THR A 92 -11.93 4.81 -20.16
N HIS A 93 -10.99 4.26 -19.39
CA HIS A 93 -9.74 4.90 -19.01
C HIS A 93 -8.54 4.11 -19.53
N THR A 94 -7.50 4.82 -19.98
CA THR A 94 -6.25 4.22 -20.48
C THR A 94 -5.03 4.55 -19.64
N GLN A 95 -5.15 5.51 -18.71
CA GLN A 95 -4.06 5.99 -17.87
C GLN A 95 -4.22 5.43 -16.45
N ALA A 96 -3.13 4.89 -15.88
CA ALA A 96 -3.12 4.42 -14.51
C ALA A 96 -2.86 5.56 -13.52
N ALA A 97 -3.25 5.35 -12.25
CA ALA A 97 -2.82 6.19 -11.15
C ALA A 97 -1.28 6.27 -11.15
N SER A 98 -0.75 7.47 -11.25
CA SER A 98 0.65 7.75 -11.55
C SER A 98 1.25 8.72 -10.55
N SER A 99 2.50 8.47 -10.17
CA SER A 99 3.32 9.39 -9.39
C SER A 99 4.54 9.83 -10.18
N TYR A 100 4.81 11.13 -10.18
CA TYR A 100 6.03 11.73 -10.70
C TYR A 100 6.90 12.12 -9.52
N ILE A 101 8.09 11.53 -9.44
CA ILE A 101 9.04 11.82 -8.37
C ILE A 101 10.25 12.53 -8.93
N PHE A 102 10.50 13.71 -8.41
CA PHE A 102 11.69 14.50 -8.66
C PHE A 102 12.62 14.38 -7.47
N ARG A 103 13.83 13.88 -7.69
CA ARG A 103 14.85 13.77 -6.65
C ARG A 103 16.00 14.75 -6.91
N SER A 104 16.24 15.63 -5.94
CA SER A 104 17.37 16.57 -5.96
C SER A 104 18.67 15.83 -5.65
N LYS A 105 19.67 15.93 -6.54
CA LYS A 105 21.03 15.41 -6.28
C LYS A 105 21.75 16.19 -5.20
N GLN A 106 21.49 17.50 -5.10
CA GLN A 106 22.15 18.38 -4.15
C GLN A 106 21.78 18.07 -2.69
N THR A 107 20.51 17.79 -2.42
CA THR A 107 19.97 17.65 -1.06
C THR A 107 19.46 16.25 -0.74
N GLY A 108 19.29 15.40 -1.75
CA GLY A 108 18.63 14.10 -1.61
C GLY A 108 17.11 14.17 -1.40
N SER A 109 16.53 15.37 -1.31
CA SER A 109 15.09 15.55 -1.12
C SER A 109 14.29 15.10 -2.35
N ARG A 110 13.02 14.74 -2.11
CA ARG A 110 12.09 14.32 -3.16
C ARG A 110 10.80 15.12 -3.12
N THR A 111 10.28 15.45 -4.30
CA THR A 111 8.91 15.92 -4.48
C THR A 111 8.14 14.87 -5.26
N ILE A 112 6.94 14.57 -4.78
CA ILE A 112 6.06 13.56 -5.37
C ILE A 112 4.80 14.29 -5.83
N ILE A 113 4.52 14.24 -7.14
CA ILE A 113 3.31 14.78 -7.74
C ILE A 113 2.44 13.60 -8.16
N ASN A 114 1.22 13.56 -7.63
CA ASN A 114 0.29 12.46 -7.82
C ASN A 114 -0.75 12.85 -8.87
N TYR A 115 -1.02 11.96 -9.81
CA TYR A 115 -2.12 12.06 -10.75
C TYR A 115 -2.95 10.78 -10.67
N ASN A 116 -4.22 10.91 -10.36
CA ASN A 116 -5.16 9.82 -10.49
C ASN A 116 -6.49 10.34 -11.02
N ASP A 117 -6.93 9.78 -12.14
CA ASP A 117 -8.23 10.03 -12.76
C ASP A 117 -9.10 8.76 -12.78
N LEU A 118 -8.59 7.64 -12.24
CA LEU A 118 -9.39 6.42 -12.11
C LEU A 118 -10.43 6.60 -11.00
N PRO A 119 -11.71 6.30 -11.26
CA PRO A 119 -12.72 6.20 -10.23
C PRO A 119 -12.30 5.21 -9.14
N GLU A 120 -12.43 5.64 -7.88
CA GLU A 120 -12.14 4.82 -6.71
C GLU A 120 -13.06 3.58 -6.67
N MET A 121 -12.63 2.55 -5.92
CA MET A 121 -13.42 1.35 -5.70
C MET A 121 -14.66 1.67 -4.87
N THR A 122 -15.83 1.14 -5.27
CA THR A 122 -17.05 1.21 -4.46
C THR A 122 -17.20 -0.01 -3.56
N VAL A 123 -18.06 0.10 -2.54
CA VAL A 123 -18.38 -1.03 -1.65
C VAL A 123 -19.05 -2.18 -2.42
N ASP A 124 -19.95 -1.86 -3.35
CA ASP A 124 -20.65 -2.88 -4.15
C ASP A 124 -19.70 -3.64 -5.08
N GLU A 125 -18.73 -2.94 -5.68
CA GLU A 125 -17.68 -3.55 -6.49
C GLU A 125 -16.81 -4.49 -5.66
N PHE A 126 -16.42 -4.05 -4.46
CA PHE A 126 -15.67 -4.89 -3.54
C PHE A 126 -16.49 -6.10 -3.06
N GLU A 127 -17.77 -5.93 -2.72
CA GLU A 127 -18.64 -7.04 -2.32
C GLU A 127 -18.80 -8.06 -3.46
N ALA A 128 -18.87 -7.61 -4.72
CA ALA A 128 -18.89 -8.50 -5.87
C ALA A 128 -17.60 -9.33 -6.01
N VAL A 129 -16.44 -8.75 -5.67
CA VAL A 129 -15.15 -9.48 -5.60
C VAL A 129 -15.19 -10.52 -4.47
N VAL A 130 -15.59 -10.11 -3.26
CA VAL A 130 -15.66 -11.01 -2.08
C VAL A 130 -16.55 -12.22 -2.34
N ARG A 131 -17.68 -12.05 -3.06
CA ARG A 131 -18.59 -13.15 -3.41
C ARG A 131 -17.99 -14.24 -4.31
N ARG A 132 -16.83 -14.00 -4.93
CA ARG A 132 -16.13 -15.01 -5.74
C ARG A 132 -15.31 -16.00 -4.91
N PHE A 133 -15.11 -15.70 -3.62
CA PHE A 133 -14.35 -16.56 -2.71
C PHE A 133 -15.29 -17.42 -1.87
N ASN A 134 -14.83 -18.62 -1.50
CA ASN A 134 -15.63 -19.53 -0.68
C ASN A 134 -15.45 -19.21 0.81
N PRO A 135 -16.53 -19.09 1.60
CA PRO A 135 -16.44 -18.88 3.05
C PRO A 135 -15.64 -19.94 3.82
N SER A 136 -15.43 -21.14 3.24
CA SER A 136 -14.57 -22.17 3.84
C SER A 136 -13.07 -21.94 3.64
N ASP A 137 -12.67 -21.01 2.78
CA ASP A 137 -11.27 -20.80 2.42
C ASP A 137 -10.54 -19.95 3.48
N GLU A 138 -9.27 -20.29 3.75
CA GLU A 138 -8.39 -19.53 4.64
C GLU A 138 -7.79 -18.33 3.89
N THR A 139 -8.51 -17.20 3.88
CA THR A 139 -8.07 -16.00 3.15
C THR A 139 -7.39 -14.97 4.05
N TRP A 140 -6.36 -14.30 3.53
CA TRP A 140 -5.76 -13.12 4.16
C TRP A 140 -5.99 -11.89 3.30
N TRP A 141 -6.62 -10.85 3.86
CA TRP A 141 -6.95 -9.61 3.19
C TRP A 141 -6.15 -8.46 3.81
N HIS A 142 -5.30 -7.83 3.02
CA HIS A 142 -4.57 -6.65 3.44
C HIS A 142 -5.16 -5.39 2.80
N PHE A 143 -5.50 -4.39 3.62
CA PHE A 143 -5.98 -3.10 3.17
C PHE A 143 -5.00 -2.00 3.51
N GLU A 144 -4.65 -1.21 2.52
CA GLU A 144 -3.82 -0.03 2.73
C GLU A 144 -4.66 1.22 2.62
N VAL A 145 -4.64 2.01 3.68
CA VAL A 145 -5.34 3.29 3.73
C VAL A 145 -4.34 4.42 3.79
N SER A 146 -3.96 4.89 2.60
CA SER A 146 -3.15 6.10 2.48
C SER A 146 -4.04 7.34 2.42
N PRO A 147 -3.60 8.47 3.00
CA PRO A 147 -4.31 9.73 2.84
C PRO A 147 -4.32 10.13 1.36
N VAL A 148 -5.51 10.26 0.77
CA VAL A 148 -5.68 11.03 -0.47
C VAL A 148 -5.19 12.44 -0.19
N GLN A 149 -4.12 12.92 -0.83
CA GLN A 149 -3.84 14.36 -0.82
C GLN A 149 -5.01 15.06 -1.50
N LEU A 150 -5.83 15.77 -0.71
CA LEU A 150 -6.89 16.60 -1.26
C LEU A 150 -6.24 17.68 -2.15
N LYS A 151 -6.89 18.02 -3.27
CA LYS A 151 -6.44 19.13 -4.12
C LYS A 151 -6.26 20.37 -3.26
N GLY A 152 -5.01 20.84 -3.10
CA GLY A 152 -4.68 22.09 -2.41
C GLY A 152 -3.96 21.98 -1.05
N GLU A 153 -3.69 20.78 -0.53
CA GLU A 153 -2.93 20.64 0.73
C GLU A 153 -1.41 20.57 0.49
N ASN A 154 -0.72 21.69 0.72
CA ASN A 154 0.74 21.74 0.84
C ASN A 154 1.18 21.18 2.19
N THR A 155 1.53 19.90 2.26
CA THR A 155 2.19 19.36 3.45
C THR A 155 3.69 19.67 3.40
N HIS A 156 4.11 20.75 4.04
CA HIS A 156 5.50 20.94 4.48
C HIS A 156 5.83 19.96 5.61
N SER A 157 6.02 18.68 5.31
CA SER A 157 6.60 17.74 6.27
C SER A 157 7.17 16.51 5.57
N LEU A 158 8.23 16.72 4.79
CA LEU A 158 9.27 15.71 4.68
C LEU A 158 10.48 16.32 5.38
N LEU A 159 10.70 15.92 6.64
CA LEU A 159 11.99 16.12 7.26
C LEU A 159 13.06 15.54 6.31
N PRO A 160 14.21 16.22 6.12
CA PRO A 160 15.30 15.64 5.37
C PRO A 160 15.65 14.28 6.00
N CYS A 161 15.82 13.27 5.15
CA CYS A 161 16.36 11.99 5.57
C CYS A 161 17.83 12.25 5.95
N GLU A 162 18.09 12.58 7.21
CA GLU A 162 19.46 12.57 7.72
C GLU A 162 19.97 11.13 7.62
N ALA A 163 21.10 10.97 6.94
CA ALA A 163 21.82 9.71 6.93
C ALA A 163 22.12 9.34 8.39
N ALA A 164 21.54 8.24 8.87
CA ALA A 164 21.81 7.74 10.21
C ALA A 164 23.34 7.59 10.39
N PRO A 165 23.93 8.07 11.49
CA PRO A 165 25.34 7.88 11.74
C PRO A 165 25.62 6.37 11.84
N ALA A 166 26.54 5.89 11.01
CA ALA A 166 27.07 4.55 11.11
C ALA A 166 27.94 4.46 12.36
N ASN A 167 27.35 4.25 13.54
CA ASN A 167 28.01 3.63 14.69
C ASN A 167 27.02 3.36 15.83
N GLY A 168 26.81 2.07 16.09
CA GLY A 168 25.98 1.56 17.17
C GLY A 168 25.58 0.13 16.85
N ARG A 169 26.41 -0.83 17.28
CA ARG A 169 26.10 -2.27 17.21
C ARG A 169 24.90 -2.53 18.13
N VAL A 170 23.69 -2.28 17.66
CA VAL A 170 22.49 -2.88 18.22
C VAL A 170 22.61 -4.37 17.91
N LYS A 171 22.60 -5.21 18.93
CA LYS A 171 22.50 -6.66 18.75
C LYS A 171 21.27 -6.90 17.88
N ARG A 172 21.49 -7.30 16.62
CA ARG A 172 20.44 -7.79 15.74
C ARG A 172 19.96 -9.11 16.32
N GLU A 173 18.98 -9.06 17.21
CA GLU A 173 18.05 -10.16 17.30
C GLU A 173 17.20 -10.13 16.04
N THR A 174 17.30 -11.18 15.24
CA THR A 174 16.57 -11.35 13.98
C THR A 174 15.09 -11.54 14.30
N PRO A 175 14.18 -10.62 13.93
CA PRO A 175 12.75 -10.91 13.99
C PRO A 175 12.37 -11.71 12.74
N GLN A 176 12.93 -12.91 12.58
CA GLN A 176 12.69 -13.78 11.42
C GLN A 176 11.46 -14.69 11.59
N HIS A 177 10.67 -14.54 12.66
CA HIS A 177 9.80 -15.65 13.09
C HIS A 177 8.31 -15.34 13.30
N LEU A 178 7.82 -14.11 13.09
CA LEU A 178 6.44 -13.80 13.51
C LEU A 178 5.38 -13.61 12.41
N ILE A 179 5.74 -13.34 11.15
CA ILE A 179 4.72 -13.03 10.12
C ILE A 179 4.35 -14.23 9.24
N LEU A 180 5.22 -15.23 9.10
CA LEU A 180 5.03 -16.33 8.13
C LEU A 180 4.93 -17.73 8.75
N ARG A 181 4.74 -17.84 10.07
CA ARG A 181 4.65 -19.13 10.77
C ARG A 181 3.33 -19.35 11.51
N HIS A 182 2.23 -18.77 11.02
CA HIS A 182 0.94 -19.39 11.33
C HIS A 182 0.84 -20.67 10.50
N PRO A 183 0.61 -21.84 11.12
CA PRO A 183 0.42 -23.08 10.38
C PRO A 183 -0.97 -23.01 9.75
N PHE A 184 -1.08 -22.40 8.57
CA PHE A 184 -2.24 -22.56 7.72
C PHE A 184 -2.31 -24.05 7.35
N ASN A 185 -3.37 -24.74 7.78
CA ASN A 185 -3.52 -26.18 7.53
C ASN A 185 -3.92 -26.46 6.07
N ASN A 186 -4.27 -25.42 5.30
CA ASN A 186 -4.40 -25.45 3.84
C ASN A 186 -4.01 -24.07 3.26
N PRO A 187 -2.82 -23.92 2.64
CA PRO A 187 -2.27 -22.60 2.37
C PRO A 187 -2.78 -22.08 1.02
N CYS A 188 -3.87 -21.33 1.05
CA CYS A 188 -4.33 -20.53 -0.08
C CYS A 188 -5.26 -19.49 0.55
N LEU A 189 -4.90 -18.22 0.70
CA LEU A 189 -4.97 -17.23 -0.39
C LEU A 189 -4.57 -15.84 0.15
N THR A 190 -3.53 -15.19 -0.38
CA THR A 190 -3.17 -13.82 0.03
C THR A 190 -3.75 -12.80 -0.94
N ILE A 191 -4.77 -12.06 -0.51
CA ILE A 191 -5.45 -11.04 -1.31
C ILE A 191 -5.07 -9.67 -0.77
N LEU A 192 -4.55 -8.81 -1.65
CA LEU A 192 -4.14 -7.46 -1.33
C LEU A 192 -5.13 -6.47 -1.97
N ALA A 193 -5.92 -5.81 -1.12
CA ALA A 193 -6.97 -4.89 -1.50
C ALA A 193 -6.54 -3.44 -1.26
N GLN A 194 -6.69 -2.60 -2.28
CA GLN A 194 -6.34 -1.20 -2.20
C GLN A 194 -7.54 -0.36 -1.70
N GLY A 195 -7.42 0.33 -0.57
CA GLY A 195 -8.51 1.11 0.03
C GLY A 195 -8.12 2.55 0.34
N ARG A 196 -8.39 3.52 -0.54
CA ARG A 196 -7.92 4.91 -0.33
C ARG A 196 -8.79 5.74 0.62
N ILE A 197 -10.07 5.37 0.75
CA ILE A 197 -11.06 6.14 1.50
C ILE A 197 -11.39 5.36 2.78
N PRO A 198 -11.06 5.88 3.98
CA PRO A 198 -11.26 5.16 5.24
C PRO A 198 -12.67 4.59 5.43
N ASN A 199 -13.71 5.41 5.20
CA ASN A 199 -15.10 4.98 5.39
C ASN A 199 -15.51 3.86 4.40
N THR A 200 -15.14 4.00 3.13
CA THR A 200 -15.38 2.95 2.12
C THR A 200 -14.64 1.67 2.50
N THR A 201 -13.38 1.77 2.94
CA THR A 201 -12.60 0.61 3.37
C THR A 201 -13.18 -0.06 4.61
N LEU A 202 -13.67 0.71 5.58
CA LEU A 202 -14.36 0.18 6.76
C LEU A 202 -15.63 -0.59 6.38
N GLU A 203 -16.44 -0.04 5.48
CA GLU A 203 -17.62 -0.74 4.96
C GLU A 203 -17.23 -2.02 4.20
N CYS A 204 -16.17 -1.97 3.38
CA CYS A 204 -15.61 -3.15 2.71
C CYS A 204 -15.18 -4.22 3.73
N VAL A 205 -14.48 -3.85 4.79
CA VAL A 205 -14.04 -4.78 5.85
C VAL A 205 -15.22 -5.42 6.56
N ARG A 206 -16.28 -4.67 6.84
CA ARG A 206 -17.51 -5.23 7.43
C ARG A 206 -18.21 -6.21 6.50
N LYS A 207 -18.36 -5.86 5.22
CA LYS A 207 -18.90 -6.78 4.19
C LYS A 207 -18.05 -8.03 4.03
N LEU A 208 -16.72 -7.89 4.11
CA LEU A 208 -15.79 -9.01 4.09
C LEU A 208 -16.03 -9.94 5.28
N ARG A 209 -16.13 -9.41 6.50
CA ARG A 209 -16.42 -10.20 7.71
C ARG A 209 -17.76 -10.94 7.63
N ASP A 210 -18.79 -10.28 7.10
CA ASP A 210 -20.11 -10.89 6.93
C ASP A 210 -20.09 -12.08 5.96
N LYS A 211 -19.24 -12.05 4.94
CA LYS A 211 -19.17 -13.07 3.89
C LYS A 211 -18.12 -14.13 4.13
N LEU A 212 -16.95 -13.74 4.60
CA LEU A 212 -15.79 -14.58 4.88
C LEU A 212 -15.42 -14.42 6.37
N PRO A 213 -16.19 -15.03 7.29
CA PRO A 213 -16.01 -14.82 8.73
C PRO A 213 -14.63 -15.29 9.24
N ASN A 214 -14.03 -16.26 8.55
CA ASN A 214 -12.70 -16.81 8.88
C ASN A 214 -11.55 -16.02 8.25
N ALA A 215 -11.83 -14.99 7.43
CA ALA A 215 -10.79 -14.19 6.79
C ALA A 215 -9.90 -13.49 7.83
N GLN A 216 -8.59 -13.60 7.64
CA GLN A 216 -7.63 -12.75 8.35
C GLN A 216 -7.60 -11.39 7.67
N ILE A 217 -7.64 -10.32 8.46
CA ILE A 217 -7.66 -8.95 7.98
C ILE A 217 -6.47 -8.21 8.56
N SER A 218 -5.68 -7.59 7.70
CA SER A 218 -4.62 -6.68 8.11
C SER A 218 -4.82 -5.31 7.49
N VAL A 219 -4.48 -4.25 8.21
CA VAL A 219 -4.62 -2.88 7.71
C VAL A 219 -3.36 -2.07 7.96
N GLU A 220 -2.94 -1.29 6.97
CA GLU A 220 -1.89 -0.27 7.11
C GLU A 220 -2.54 1.10 7.31
N VAL A 221 -2.15 1.79 8.39
CA VAL A 221 -2.60 3.15 8.71
C VAL A 221 -1.41 4.11 8.74
N GLU A 222 -1.36 5.00 7.75
CA GLU A 222 -0.20 5.89 7.59
C GLU A 222 -0.28 7.18 8.41
N LYS A 223 -1.38 7.94 8.34
CA LYS A 223 -1.47 9.25 9.00
C LYS A 223 -2.84 9.45 9.67
N PRO A 224 -2.90 9.80 10.96
CA PRO A 224 -4.14 10.11 11.64
C PRO A 224 -4.62 11.50 11.24
N GLY A 225 -5.90 11.76 11.47
CA GLY A 225 -6.57 13.00 11.05
C GLY A 225 -7.68 12.79 10.03
N ARG A 226 -8.06 11.53 9.76
CA ARG A 226 -9.32 11.20 9.10
C ARG A 226 -10.18 10.32 10.00
N ASP A 227 -11.45 10.67 10.08
CA ASP A 227 -12.47 9.85 10.71
C ASP A 227 -12.51 8.47 10.02
N GLY A 228 -12.73 7.41 10.80
CA GLY A 228 -12.83 6.04 10.30
C GLY A 228 -11.55 5.20 10.38
N LEU A 229 -10.36 5.80 10.54
CA LEU A 229 -9.10 5.03 10.59
C LEU A 229 -8.94 4.20 11.87
N ARG A 230 -9.40 4.73 13.02
CA ARG A 230 -9.34 3.98 14.30
C ARG A 230 -10.37 2.86 14.31
N GLU A 231 -11.56 3.13 13.79
CA GLU A 231 -12.62 2.16 13.60
C GLU A 231 -12.16 1.03 12.67
N LEU A 232 -11.49 1.36 11.57
CA LEU A 232 -10.90 0.37 10.67
C LEU A 232 -9.81 -0.47 11.36
N ALA A 233 -8.93 0.17 12.14
CA ALA A 233 -7.92 -0.55 12.91
C ALA A 233 -8.53 -1.53 13.93
N ALA A 234 -9.66 -1.18 14.53
CA ALA A 234 -10.35 -2.04 15.49
C ALA A 234 -10.93 -3.33 14.88
N GLU A 235 -11.38 -3.28 13.61
CA GLU A 235 -11.96 -4.42 12.88
C GLU A 235 -10.90 -5.42 12.35
N ALA A 236 -9.62 -5.00 12.33
CA ALA A 236 -8.51 -5.78 11.77
C ALA A 236 -7.91 -6.77 12.78
N ASN A 237 -7.42 -7.91 12.30
CA ASN A 237 -6.62 -8.85 13.12
C ASN A 237 -5.22 -8.28 13.38
N VAL A 238 -4.60 -7.69 12.35
CA VAL A 238 -3.25 -7.11 12.40
C VAL A 238 -3.28 -5.66 11.92
N VAL A 239 -2.62 -4.75 12.63
CA VAL A 239 -2.55 -3.34 12.26
C VAL A 239 -1.09 -2.90 12.13
N PHE A 240 -0.75 -2.26 11.02
CA PHE A 240 0.54 -1.64 10.78
C PHE A 240 0.42 -0.13 10.97
N TYR A 241 1.00 0.39 12.07
CA TYR A 241 1.06 1.82 12.34
C TYR A 241 2.36 2.42 11.80
N SER A 242 2.25 3.49 11.02
CA SER A 242 3.44 4.21 10.56
C SER A 242 4.07 5.07 11.67
N ARG A 243 5.32 5.49 11.47
CA ARG A 243 5.97 6.48 12.35
C ARG A 243 5.17 7.78 12.44
N SER A 244 4.67 8.28 11.31
CA SER A 244 3.89 9.51 11.25
C SER A 244 2.62 9.40 12.10
N TRP A 245 2.02 8.21 12.20
CA TRP A 245 0.91 7.95 13.11
C TRP A 245 1.30 8.07 14.57
N ALA A 246 2.38 7.40 14.96
CA ALA A 246 2.90 7.46 16.32
C ALA A 246 3.21 8.91 16.74
N GLU A 247 3.94 9.65 15.89
CA GLU A 247 4.36 11.04 16.17
C GLU A 247 3.16 11.99 16.32
N SER A 248 2.14 11.86 15.47
CA SER A 248 0.95 12.72 15.53
C SER A 248 -0.02 12.35 16.65
N CYS A 249 0.05 11.13 17.17
CA CYS A 249 -0.58 10.76 18.44
C CYS A 249 0.25 11.19 19.67
N GLY A 250 1.40 11.84 19.47
CA GLY A 250 2.26 12.36 20.54
C GLY A 250 3.24 11.34 21.11
N HIS A 251 3.49 10.22 20.42
CA HIS A 251 4.42 9.19 20.88
C HIS A 251 5.83 9.42 20.33
N GLY A 252 6.82 9.42 21.24
CA GLY A 252 8.25 9.49 20.89
C GLY A 252 8.91 8.14 20.57
N SER A 253 8.17 7.03 20.69
CA SER A 253 8.68 5.68 20.40
C SER A 253 7.58 4.77 19.88
N ALA A 254 7.97 3.73 19.13
CA ALA A 254 7.04 2.71 18.65
C ALA A 254 6.37 1.95 19.80
N GLU A 255 7.12 1.62 20.85
CA GLU A 255 6.60 0.94 22.05
C GLU A 255 5.49 1.74 22.73
N SER A 256 5.70 3.05 22.94
CA SER A 256 4.67 3.90 23.55
C SER A 256 3.40 3.96 22.73
N CYS A 257 3.51 3.98 21.40
CA CYS A 257 2.36 3.96 20.50
C CYS A 257 1.60 2.63 20.58
N LEU A 258 2.33 1.50 20.54
CA LEU A 258 1.71 0.17 20.56
C LEU A 258 0.99 -0.11 21.88
N VAL A 259 1.57 0.30 23.02
CA VAL A 259 0.93 0.15 24.33
C VAL A 259 -0.35 0.97 24.44
N ASP A 260 -0.36 2.21 23.91
CA ASP A 260 -1.56 3.04 23.93
C ASP A 260 -2.66 2.49 23.01
N GLU A 261 -2.32 2.09 21.79
CA GLU A 261 -3.30 1.51 20.85
C GLU A 261 -3.83 0.16 21.33
N GLN A 262 -3.02 -0.65 22.03
CA GLN A 262 -3.51 -1.88 22.66
C GLN A 262 -4.52 -1.58 23.78
N ARG A 263 -4.22 -0.63 24.68
CA ARG A 263 -5.14 -0.25 25.76
C ARG A 263 -6.47 0.27 25.22
N ARG A 264 -6.45 1.04 24.14
CA ARG A 264 -7.66 1.56 23.48
C ARG A 264 -8.52 0.46 22.87
N ARG A 265 -7.90 -0.61 22.37
CA ARG A 265 -8.62 -1.76 21.78
C ARG A 265 -9.32 -2.60 22.83
N GLU A 266 -8.80 -2.63 24.06
CA GLU A 266 -9.34 -3.40 25.18
C GLU A 266 -10.40 -2.64 26.00
N ALA A 267 -10.54 -1.33 25.79
CA ALA A 267 -11.48 -0.44 26.49
C ALA A 267 -12.83 -0.34 25.77
#